data_AF-A0A2J8W450-F1
#
_entry.id   AF-A0A2J8W450-F1
#
_cell.length_a   1.000
_cell.length_b   1.000
_cell.length_c   1.000
_cell.angle_alpha   90.00
_cell.angle_beta   90.00
_cell.angle_gamma   90.00
#
_symmetry.space_group_name_H-M   'P 1'
#
loop_
_entity.id
_entity.type
_entity.pdbx_description
1 polymer ?
#
loop_
_entity_poly.entity_id
_entity_poly.type
_entity_poly.pdbx_seq_one_letter_code
_entity_poly.pdbx_strand_id
1 'polypeptide(L)'
;DIRKAREKYQGEELAKELARIKLRMDNTEVLTSDIIINLLLSYRDIQDYDAMVKLVETLEMLPTCDLADQHNIKFHYAFALNRRNSTGDREKALQIMLQVLQSCDHPGPDMFCLCGRIYKDIFLDSDCKDDTSRDSAIEWYRKGFELQSSLYSGINLAVLLIVAGQQFETSLELRKIGVRLNSLLGRKGSLEKMNNYWDVGQFFSVSMLASDVGKAVQAAERLFKLKPPVWYLRSLVQNLLLIRRFKKPIIEHSPRQERLNFWLDIIFEATNEVTNGLRFPL
;
A
#
# COMPACT_ATOMS: atom_id res chain seq x y z
N ASP A 1 15.93 0.70 -20.81
CA ASP A 1 16.87 1.06 -19.73
C ASP A 1 16.22 1.11 -18.35
N ILE A 2 15.16 1.90 -18.15
CA ILE A 2 14.49 2.06 -16.83
C ILE A 2 14.11 0.72 -16.18
N ARG A 3 13.43 -0.18 -16.92
CA ARG A 3 13.08 -1.53 -16.42
C ARG A 3 14.29 -2.34 -15.97
N LYS A 4 15.36 -2.36 -16.79
CA LYS A 4 16.62 -3.07 -16.46
C LYS A 4 17.30 -2.47 -15.22
N ALA A 5 17.23 -1.14 -15.04
CA ALA A 5 17.78 -0.49 -13.86
C ALA A 5 17.04 -0.92 -12.59
N ARG A 6 15.70 -1.02 -12.62
CA ARG A 6 14.88 -1.51 -11.49
C ARG A 6 15.14 -2.98 -11.14
N GLU A 7 15.48 -3.80 -12.13
CA GLU A 7 15.82 -5.21 -11.91
C GLU A 7 17.22 -5.38 -11.30
N LYS A 8 18.15 -4.46 -11.61
CA LYS A 8 19.57 -4.59 -11.25
C LYS A 8 19.97 -3.81 -9.99
N TYR A 9 19.39 -2.64 -9.76
CA TYR A 9 19.82 -1.71 -8.72
C TYR A 9 18.69 -1.44 -7.72
N GLN A 10 19.06 -1.03 -6.51
CA GLN A 10 18.14 -0.64 -5.44
C GLN A 10 18.70 0.58 -4.68
N GLY A 11 17.86 1.28 -3.91
CA GLY A 11 18.28 2.40 -3.07
C GLY A 11 19.07 3.49 -3.80
N GLU A 12 20.18 3.94 -3.21
CA GLU A 12 21.02 5.01 -3.78
C GLU A 12 21.60 4.67 -5.16
N GLU A 13 21.91 3.40 -5.43
CA GLU A 13 22.44 2.99 -6.74
C GLU A 13 21.39 3.17 -7.83
N LEU A 14 20.14 2.81 -7.54
CA LEU A 14 19.03 3.04 -8.45
C LEU A 14 18.79 4.54 -8.64
N ALA A 15 18.85 5.35 -7.58
CA ALA A 15 18.73 6.80 -7.68
C ALA A 15 19.80 7.42 -8.61
N LYS A 16 21.07 7.00 -8.48
CA LYS A 16 22.17 7.44 -9.35
C LYS A 16 21.94 7.05 -10.81
N GLU A 17 21.46 5.82 -11.06
CA GLU A 17 21.18 5.36 -12.42
C GLU A 17 19.97 6.09 -13.03
N LEU A 18 18.93 6.36 -12.24
CA LEU A 18 17.78 7.16 -12.70
C LEU A 18 18.19 8.59 -13.06
N ALA A 19 19.08 9.22 -12.29
CA ALA A 19 19.61 10.54 -12.63
C ALA A 19 20.35 10.54 -13.97
N ARG A 20 21.14 9.50 -14.27
CA ARG A 20 21.80 9.34 -15.58
C ARG A 20 20.83 9.10 -16.71
N ILE A 21 19.78 8.31 -16.48
CA ILE A 21 18.73 8.07 -17.47
C ILE A 21 17.98 9.38 -17.77
N LYS A 22 17.60 10.13 -16.73
CA LYS A 22 16.90 11.41 -16.86
C LYS A 22 17.69 12.42 -17.70
N LEU A 23 18.99 12.57 -17.44
CA LEU A 23 19.86 13.48 -18.20
C LEU A 23 19.93 13.14 -19.70
N ARG A 24 19.77 11.85 -20.07
CA ARG A 24 19.65 11.45 -21.48
C ARG A 24 18.27 11.77 -22.06
N MET A 25 17.22 11.67 -21.24
CA MET A 25 15.85 11.93 -21.67
C MET A 25 15.56 13.42 -21.91
N ASP A 26 16.18 14.31 -21.15
CA ASP A 26 16.02 15.77 -21.34
C ASP A 26 16.45 16.23 -22.75
N ASN A 27 17.18 15.40 -23.49
CA ASN A 27 17.61 15.62 -24.88
C ASN A 27 16.75 14.91 -25.94
N THR A 28 15.65 14.25 -25.56
CA THR A 28 14.82 13.42 -26.47
C THR A 28 13.50 14.12 -26.80
N GLU A 29 13.14 14.24 -28.08
CA GLU A 29 11.97 15.00 -28.55
C GLU A 29 10.59 14.37 -28.23
N VAL A 30 10.50 13.12 -27.77
CA VAL A 30 9.21 12.45 -27.53
C VAL A 30 9.15 11.75 -26.18
N LEU A 31 8.37 12.31 -25.26
CA LEU A 31 7.96 11.65 -24.02
C LEU A 31 6.68 10.83 -24.28
N THR A 32 6.62 9.61 -23.76
CA THR A 32 5.45 8.74 -23.87
C THR A 32 4.96 8.31 -22.50
N SER A 33 3.68 7.95 -22.41
CA SER A 33 3.05 7.48 -21.17
C SER A 33 3.79 6.31 -20.52
N ASP A 34 4.24 5.31 -21.30
CA ASP A 34 5.01 4.18 -20.77
C ASP A 34 6.32 4.61 -20.09
N ILE A 35 7.02 5.59 -20.66
CA ILE A 35 8.26 6.12 -20.08
C ILE A 35 7.95 6.80 -18.74
N ILE A 36 6.92 7.65 -18.69
CA ILE A 36 6.52 8.36 -17.47
C ILE A 36 6.10 7.37 -16.38
N ILE A 37 5.28 6.38 -16.70
CA ILE A 37 4.85 5.36 -15.74
C ILE A 37 6.07 4.59 -15.20
N ASN A 38 6.99 4.18 -16.07
CA ASN A 38 8.19 3.46 -15.62
C ASN A 38 9.07 4.34 -14.71
N LEU A 39 9.20 5.64 -14.98
CA LEU A 39 9.88 6.58 -14.08
C LEU A 39 9.16 6.72 -12.73
N LEU A 40 7.84 6.88 -12.72
CA LEU A 40 7.03 6.96 -11.50
C LEU A 40 7.18 5.70 -10.64
N LEU A 41 7.15 4.52 -11.27
CA LEU A 41 7.36 3.24 -10.59
C LEU A 41 8.79 3.12 -10.05
N SER A 42 9.79 3.58 -10.80
CA SER A 42 11.19 3.64 -10.36
C SER A 42 11.39 4.53 -9.14
N TYR A 43 10.86 5.75 -9.15
CA TYR A 43 10.93 6.65 -7.99
C TYR A 43 10.19 6.07 -6.78
N ARG A 44 9.04 5.43 -6.99
CA ARG A 44 8.31 4.75 -5.92
C ARG A 44 9.13 3.63 -5.27
N ASP A 45 9.89 2.86 -6.05
CA ASP A 45 10.71 1.77 -5.53
C ASP A 45 11.81 2.26 -4.58
N ILE A 46 12.29 3.51 -4.76
CA ILE A 46 13.21 4.20 -3.84
C ILE A 46 12.50 5.19 -2.90
N GLN A 47 11.17 5.20 -2.88
CA GLN A 47 10.34 6.12 -2.09
C GLN A 47 10.59 7.62 -2.33
N ASP A 48 11.09 8.00 -3.51
CA ASP A 48 11.26 9.40 -3.89
C ASP A 48 9.93 9.99 -4.40
N TYR A 49 8.99 10.15 -3.47
CA TYR A 49 7.65 10.68 -3.77
C TYR A 49 7.70 12.14 -4.21
N ASP A 50 8.72 12.89 -3.78
CA ASP A 50 8.93 14.27 -4.23
C ASP A 50 9.32 14.33 -5.71
N ALA A 51 10.24 13.46 -6.17
CA ALA A 51 10.54 13.34 -7.59
C ALA A 51 9.34 12.87 -8.42
N MET A 52 8.49 11.99 -7.88
CA MET A 52 7.24 11.60 -8.55
C MET A 52 6.31 12.80 -8.74
N VAL A 53 6.08 13.59 -7.69
CA VAL A 53 5.24 14.80 -7.75
C VAL A 53 5.82 15.82 -8.72
N LYS A 54 7.10 16.15 -8.58
CA LYS A 54 7.79 17.11 -9.46
C LYS A 54 7.75 16.68 -10.92
N LEU A 55 7.88 15.38 -11.21
CA LEU A 55 7.79 14.87 -12.58
C LEU A 55 6.41 15.20 -13.19
N VAL A 56 5.32 14.90 -12.49
CA VAL A 56 3.97 15.13 -13.01
C VAL A 56 3.66 16.62 -13.10
N GLU A 57 4.02 17.42 -12.09
CA GLU A 57 3.84 18.88 -12.12
C GLU A 57 4.66 19.52 -13.25
N THR A 58 5.84 18.99 -13.58
CA THR A 58 6.61 19.46 -14.74
C THR A 58 5.88 19.16 -16.06
N LEU A 59 5.28 17.97 -16.19
CA LEU A 59 4.49 17.62 -17.37
C LEU A 59 3.26 18.52 -17.54
N GLU A 60 2.59 18.89 -16.45
CA GLU A 60 1.44 19.83 -16.46
C GLU A 60 1.83 21.23 -16.98
N MET A 61 3.09 21.63 -16.80
CA MET A 61 3.61 22.92 -17.27
C MET A 61 4.07 22.90 -18.73
N LEU A 62 4.21 21.73 -19.35
CA LEU A 62 4.64 21.64 -20.74
C LEU A 62 3.46 21.94 -21.68
N PRO A 63 3.57 22.96 -22.56
CA PRO A 63 2.51 23.26 -23.51
C PRO A 63 2.27 22.05 -24.41
N THR A 64 0.99 21.78 -24.74
CA THR A 64 0.56 20.67 -25.62
C THR A 64 0.84 19.25 -25.11
N CYS A 65 1.34 19.06 -23.88
CA CYS A 65 1.52 17.75 -23.27
C CYS A 65 0.24 17.32 -22.52
N ASP A 66 -0.42 16.27 -23.00
CA ASP A 66 -1.63 15.70 -22.38
C ASP A 66 -1.32 14.50 -21.47
N LEU A 67 -0.04 14.15 -21.29
CA LEU A 67 0.37 12.98 -20.50
C LEU A 67 -0.09 13.10 -19.04
N ALA A 68 0.06 14.29 -18.44
CA ALA A 68 -0.38 14.52 -17.06
C ALA A 68 -1.90 14.36 -16.89
N ASP A 69 -2.68 14.48 -17.97
CA ASP A 69 -4.13 14.33 -17.92
C ASP A 69 -4.60 12.88 -17.88
N GLN A 70 -3.74 11.94 -18.27
CA GLN A 70 -4.07 10.52 -18.30
C GLN A 70 -4.37 9.98 -16.90
N HIS A 71 -5.46 9.22 -16.77
CA HIS A 71 -5.94 8.71 -15.48
C HIS A 71 -4.91 7.86 -14.72
N ASN A 72 -4.08 7.10 -15.43
CA ASN A 72 -3.01 6.29 -14.84
C ASN A 72 -1.88 7.14 -14.25
N ILE A 73 -1.50 8.26 -14.89
CA ILE A 73 -0.51 9.20 -14.39
C ILE A 73 -1.09 9.96 -13.19
N LYS A 74 -2.34 10.44 -13.28
CA LYS A 74 -3.08 11.04 -12.15
C LYS A 74 -3.18 10.10 -10.95
N PHE A 75 -3.40 8.80 -11.17
CA PHE A 75 -3.40 7.79 -10.11
C PHE A 75 -2.06 7.72 -9.38
N HIS A 76 -0.94 7.63 -10.11
CA HIS A 76 0.39 7.59 -9.52
C HIS A 76 0.78 8.90 -8.85
N TYR A 77 0.32 10.03 -9.40
CA TYR A 77 0.50 11.34 -8.81
C TYR A 77 -0.21 11.49 -7.47
N ALA A 78 -1.51 11.15 -7.42
CA ALA A 78 -2.27 11.15 -6.17
C ALA A 78 -1.69 10.19 -5.13
N PHE A 79 -1.21 9.01 -5.57
CA PHE A 79 -0.47 8.10 -4.69
C PHE A 79 0.78 8.76 -4.11
N ALA A 80 1.58 9.44 -4.93
CA ALA A 80 2.81 10.11 -4.48
C ALA A 80 2.51 11.26 -3.51
N LEU A 81 1.53 12.11 -3.82
CA LEU A 81 1.06 13.18 -2.94
C LEU A 81 0.67 12.63 -1.56
N ASN A 82 -0.19 11.61 -1.53
CA ASN A 82 -0.63 11.00 -0.28
C ASN A 82 0.53 10.46 0.57
N ARG A 83 1.56 9.92 -0.08
CA ARG A 83 2.73 9.34 0.59
C ARG A 83 3.78 10.38 0.98
N ARG A 84 3.93 11.46 0.22
CA ARG A 84 4.79 12.61 0.55
C ARG A 84 4.22 13.39 1.72
N ASN A 85 2.90 13.54 1.77
CA ASN A 85 2.16 14.11 2.90
C ASN A 85 2.70 15.49 3.37
N SER A 86 3.11 16.34 2.42
CA SER A 86 3.32 17.76 2.72
C SER A 86 1.98 18.46 2.94
N THR A 87 2.01 19.66 3.52
CA THR A 87 0.79 20.46 3.76
C THR A 87 -0.05 20.60 2.49
N GLY A 88 -1.30 20.10 2.52
CA GLY A 88 -2.24 20.15 1.40
C GLY A 88 -2.14 18.96 0.41
N ASP A 89 -1.15 18.08 0.54
CA ASP A 89 -0.94 17.00 -0.43
C ASP A 89 -2.10 16.00 -0.44
N ARG A 90 -2.65 15.63 0.72
CA ARG A 90 -3.72 14.63 0.79
C ARG A 90 -5.04 15.15 0.29
N GLU A 91 -5.34 16.42 0.55
CA GLU A 91 -6.48 17.13 0.00
C GLU A 91 -6.38 17.18 -1.53
N LYS A 92 -5.21 17.55 -2.06
CA LYS A 92 -4.94 17.55 -3.50
C LYS A 92 -5.05 16.15 -4.11
N ALA A 93 -4.47 15.14 -3.46
CA ALA A 93 -4.54 13.74 -3.90
C ALA A 93 -5.99 13.25 -4.01
N LEU A 94 -6.80 13.56 -3.00
CA LEU A 94 -8.21 13.21 -2.98
C LEU A 94 -8.99 13.94 -4.08
N GLN A 95 -8.78 15.24 -4.24
CA GLN A 95 -9.42 16.02 -5.30
C GLN A 95 -9.14 15.44 -6.68
N ILE A 96 -7.86 15.11 -6.97
CA ILE A 96 -7.45 14.48 -8.24
C ILE A 96 -8.19 13.15 -8.43
N MET A 97 -8.21 12.28 -7.42
CA MET A 97 -8.85 10.97 -7.57
C MET A 97 -10.36 11.06 -7.73
N LEU A 98 -11.02 12.00 -7.06
CA LEU A 98 -12.45 12.23 -7.25
C LEU A 98 -12.76 12.72 -8.68
N GLN A 99 -11.93 13.61 -9.23
CA GLN A 99 -12.05 14.04 -10.63
C GLN A 99 -11.82 12.90 -11.63
N VAL A 100 -10.83 12.03 -11.37
CA VAL A 100 -10.60 10.84 -12.18
C VAL A 100 -11.83 9.93 -12.15
N LEU A 101 -12.39 9.66 -10.97
CA LEU A 101 -13.58 8.82 -10.83
C LEU A 101 -14.84 9.42 -11.46
N GLN A 102 -14.96 10.75 -11.53
CA GLN A 102 -16.08 11.43 -12.19
C GLN A 102 -15.96 11.41 -13.72
N SER A 103 -14.74 11.42 -14.25
CA SER A 103 -14.48 11.51 -15.70
C SER A 103 -14.15 10.17 -16.37
N CYS A 104 -13.86 9.13 -15.58
CA CYS A 104 -13.59 7.79 -16.08
C CYS A 104 -14.91 7.01 -16.22
N ASP A 105 -15.25 6.59 -17.44
CA ASP A 105 -16.48 5.83 -17.69
C ASP A 105 -16.51 4.48 -16.94
N HIS A 106 -15.35 3.83 -16.82
CA HIS A 106 -15.20 2.50 -16.24
C HIS A 106 -14.04 2.47 -15.25
N PRO A 107 -14.19 3.11 -14.07
CA PRO A 107 -13.11 3.18 -13.09
C PRO A 107 -12.79 1.80 -12.55
N GLY A 108 -11.49 1.46 -12.50
CA GLY A 108 -11.02 0.20 -11.94
C GLY A 108 -11.12 0.16 -10.41
N PRO A 109 -11.17 -1.03 -9.79
CA PRO A 109 -11.27 -1.17 -8.32
C PRO A 109 -10.13 -0.48 -7.57
N ASP A 110 -8.93 -0.43 -8.15
CA ASP A 110 -7.76 0.22 -7.54
C ASP A 110 -7.94 1.73 -7.39
N MET A 111 -8.69 2.39 -8.28
CA MET A 111 -8.97 3.82 -8.19
C MET A 111 -9.82 4.14 -6.94
N PHE A 112 -10.86 3.33 -6.68
CA PHE A 112 -11.64 3.41 -5.45
C PHE A 112 -10.78 3.13 -4.22
N CYS A 113 -9.92 2.10 -4.30
CA CYS A 113 -9.05 1.74 -3.19
C CYS A 113 -7.99 2.81 -2.89
N LEU A 114 -7.60 3.64 -3.86
CA LEU A 114 -6.71 4.77 -3.61
C LEU A 114 -7.43 5.90 -2.84
N CYS A 115 -8.69 6.19 -3.16
CA CYS A 115 -9.50 7.08 -2.31
C CYS A 115 -9.60 6.54 -0.87
N GLY A 116 -9.94 5.26 -0.73
CA GLY A 116 -10.01 4.60 0.58
C GLY A 116 -8.67 4.64 1.33
N ARG A 117 -7.57 4.50 0.58
CA ARG A 117 -6.21 4.60 1.12
C ARG A 117 -5.88 5.99 1.64
N ILE A 118 -6.24 7.04 0.90
CA ILE A 118 -6.00 8.44 1.30
C ILE A 118 -6.76 8.73 2.60
N TYR A 119 -8.06 8.42 2.64
CA TYR A 119 -8.86 8.59 3.86
C TYR A 119 -8.35 7.76 5.03
N LYS A 120 -7.90 6.52 4.80
CA LYS A 120 -7.28 5.69 5.84
C LYS A 120 -6.01 6.33 6.39
N ASP A 121 -5.17 6.88 5.53
CA ASP A 121 -3.94 7.55 5.94
C ASP A 121 -4.27 8.85 6.71
N ILE A 122 -5.30 9.62 6.33
CA ILE A 122 -5.82 10.77 7.13
C ILE A 122 -6.27 10.33 8.52
N PHE A 123 -7.06 9.25 8.59
CA PHE A 123 -7.48 8.66 9.86
C PHE A 123 -6.29 8.25 10.73
N LEU A 124 -5.27 7.61 10.15
CA LEU A 124 -4.06 7.20 10.88
C LEU A 124 -3.26 8.39 11.41
N ASP A 125 -3.07 9.44 10.60
CA ASP A 125 -2.36 10.66 11.01
C ASP A 125 -3.09 11.42 12.12
N SER A 126 -4.41 11.29 12.21
CA SER A 126 -5.20 11.83 13.33
C SER A 126 -5.04 11.04 14.65
N ASP A 127 -4.11 10.08 14.71
CA ASP A 127 -3.99 9.09 15.79
C ASP A 127 -5.29 8.30 15.99
N CYS A 128 -5.91 7.91 14.87
CA CYS A 128 -7.16 7.15 14.83
C CYS A 128 -8.35 7.88 15.50
N LYS A 129 -8.46 9.20 15.36
CA LYS A 129 -9.53 10.02 15.97
C LYS A 129 -10.53 10.56 14.95
N ASP A 130 -10.16 10.68 13.69
CA ASP A 130 -11.04 11.15 12.62
C ASP A 130 -11.93 10.03 12.08
N ASP A 131 -13.01 9.78 12.81
CA ASP A 131 -14.02 8.80 12.45
C ASP A 131 -14.71 9.09 11.11
N THR A 132 -14.75 10.36 10.69
CA THR A 132 -15.33 10.74 9.38
C THR A 132 -14.47 10.23 8.24
N SER A 133 -13.14 10.37 8.36
CA SER A 133 -12.19 9.79 7.42
C SER A 133 -12.19 8.26 7.49
N ARG A 134 -12.31 7.65 8.67
CA ARG A 134 -12.46 6.19 8.81
C ARG A 134 -13.65 5.70 8.00
N ASP A 135 -14.82 6.30 8.20
CA ASP A 135 -16.07 5.85 7.58
C ASP A 135 -16.06 6.11 6.06
N SER A 136 -15.44 7.21 5.62
CA SER A 136 -15.18 7.47 4.20
C SER A 136 -14.27 6.40 3.61
N ALA A 137 -13.20 5.99 4.31
CA ALA A 137 -12.31 4.93 3.85
C ALA A 137 -13.05 3.60 3.71
N ILE A 138 -13.91 3.24 4.68
CA ILE A 138 -14.76 2.05 4.62
C ILE A 138 -15.60 2.05 3.35
N GLU A 139 -16.28 3.16 3.06
CA GLU A 139 -17.16 3.26 1.90
C GLU A 139 -16.39 3.11 0.57
N TRP A 140 -15.22 3.73 0.45
CA TRP A 140 -14.40 3.60 -0.75
C TRP A 140 -13.84 2.20 -0.95
N TYR A 141 -13.35 1.55 0.12
CA TYR A 141 -12.92 0.15 0.03
C TYR A 141 -14.08 -0.81 -0.26
N ARG A 142 -15.28 -0.53 0.28
CA ARG A 142 -16.51 -1.28 -0.02
C ARG A 142 -16.84 -1.22 -1.49
N LYS A 143 -16.91 -0.02 -2.09
CA LYS A 143 -17.13 0.16 -3.53
C LYS A 143 -16.13 -0.63 -4.38
N GLY A 144 -14.83 -0.53 -4.07
CA GLY A 144 -13.80 -1.28 -4.78
C GLY A 144 -13.95 -2.81 -4.63
N PHE A 145 -14.35 -3.29 -3.45
CA PHE A 145 -14.54 -4.71 -3.18
C PHE A 145 -15.82 -5.30 -3.80
N GLU A 146 -16.89 -4.52 -3.86
CA GLU A 146 -18.16 -4.88 -4.53
C GLU A 146 -18.01 -4.91 -6.05
N LEU A 147 -17.29 -3.94 -6.62
CA LEU A 147 -16.98 -3.92 -8.05
C LEU A 147 -16.15 -5.14 -8.45
N GLN A 148 -15.04 -5.38 -7.75
CA GLN A 148 -14.21 -6.57 -7.95
C GLN A 148 -13.47 -6.94 -6.67
N SER A 149 -13.91 -8.03 -6.04
CA SER A 149 -13.30 -8.49 -4.79
C SER A 149 -11.83 -8.87 -4.98
N SER A 150 -10.94 -8.22 -4.23
CA SER A 150 -9.51 -8.56 -4.16
C SER A 150 -9.09 -8.73 -2.70
N LEU A 151 -7.93 -9.36 -2.48
CA LEU A 151 -7.34 -9.44 -1.14
C LEU A 151 -7.06 -8.04 -0.59
N TYR A 152 -6.56 -7.13 -1.43
CA TYR A 152 -6.21 -5.78 -1.02
C TYR A 152 -7.43 -4.99 -0.54
N SER A 153 -8.50 -4.93 -1.33
CA SER A 153 -9.72 -4.20 -0.94
C SER A 153 -10.41 -4.87 0.25
N GLY A 154 -10.53 -6.19 0.24
CA GLY A 154 -11.19 -6.93 1.32
C GLY A 154 -10.46 -6.85 2.66
N ILE A 155 -9.12 -6.90 2.68
CA ILE A 155 -8.35 -6.77 3.92
C ILE A 155 -8.51 -5.37 4.51
N ASN A 156 -8.32 -4.32 3.70
CA ASN A 156 -8.44 -2.95 4.20
C ASN A 156 -9.87 -2.67 4.69
N LEU A 157 -10.89 -3.15 3.97
CA LEU A 157 -12.28 -3.07 4.40
C LEU A 157 -12.50 -3.79 5.74
N ALA A 158 -12.07 -5.04 5.85
CA ALA A 158 -12.21 -5.82 7.09
C ALA A 158 -11.50 -5.16 8.28
N VAL A 159 -10.28 -4.66 8.08
CA VAL A 159 -9.53 -3.94 9.12
C VAL A 159 -10.30 -2.70 9.57
N LEU A 160 -10.79 -1.88 8.65
CA LEU A 160 -11.51 -0.66 9.00
C LEU A 160 -12.88 -0.93 9.65
N LEU A 161 -13.58 -1.99 9.27
CA LEU A 161 -14.80 -2.41 9.95
C LEU A 161 -14.53 -2.82 11.40
N ILE A 162 -13.40 -3.51 11.67
CA ILE A 162 -12.96 -3.82 13.04
C ILE A 162 -12.62 -2.54 13.81
N VAL A 163 -11.94 -1.59 13.18
CA VAL A 163 -11.65 -0.27 13.76
C VAL A 163 -12.94 0.48 14.13
N ALA A 164 -14.00 0.35 13.30
CA ALA A 164 -15.33 0.87 13.60
C ALA A 164 -16.12 0.04 14.65
N GLY A 165 -15.46 -0.90 15.34
CA GLY A 165 -16.04 -1.67 16.44
C GLY A 165 -16.76 -2.96 16.01
N GLN A 166 -16.75 -3.31 14.73
CA GLN A 166 -17.37 -4.57 14.27
C GLN A 166 -16.52 -5.78 14.68
N GLN A 167 -17.20 -6.92 14.88
CA GLN A 167 -16.57 -8.19 15.24
C GLN A 167 -17.07 -9.30 14.31
N PHE A 168 -16.25 -10.32 14.03
CA PHE A 168 -16.63 -11.41 13.12
C PHE A 168 -17.83 -12.21 13.67
N GLU A 169 -17.98 -12.28 14.98
CA GLU A 169 -19.05 -12.98 15.69
C GLU A 169 -20.41 -12.29 15.48
N THR A 170 -20.44 -10.96 15.32
CA THR A 170 -21.67 -10.17 15.28
C THR A 170 -21.96 -9.53 13.92
N SER A 171 -20.94 -9.22 13.12
CA SER A 171 -21.11 -8.57 11.81
C SER A 171 -21.25 -9.57 10.67
N LEU A 172 -22.41 -9.56 10.00
CA LEU A 172 -22.66 -10.35 8.80
C LEU A 172 -21.76 -9.91 7.63
N GLU A 173 -21.55 -8.60 7.46
CA GLU A 173 -20.68 -8.06 6.42
C GLU A 173 -19.25 -8.58 6.60
N LEU A 174 -18.71 -8.47 7.81
CA LEU A 174 -17.35 -8.90 8.11
C LEU A 174 -17.15 -10.41 7.91
N ARG A 175 -18.15 -11.24 8.26
CA ARG A 175 -18.14 -12.69 7.95
C ARG A 175 -18.12 -12.96 6.45
N LYS A 176 -18.95 -12.28 5.66
CA LYS A 176 -18.98 -12.44 4.19
C LYS A 176 -17.64 -12.07 3.58
N ILE A 177 -17.04 -10.96 4.03
CA ILE A 177 -15.68 -10.56 3.62
C ILE A 177 -14.67 -11.64 3.99
N GLY A 178 -14.72 -12.18 5.22
CA GLY A 178 -13.83 -13.26 5.67
C GLY A 178 -13.91 -14.52 4.80
N VAL A 179 -15.12 -14.97 4.46
CA VAL A 179 -15.32 -16.11 3.54
C VAL A 179 -14.71 -15.82 2.17
N ARG A 180 -14.93 -14.61 1.63
CA ARG A 180 -14.40 -14.20 0.34
C ARG A 180 -12.87 -14.10 0.34
N LEU A 181 -12.28 -13.58 1.42
CA LEU A 181 -10.82 -13.51 1.61
C LEU A 181 -10.20 -14.91 1.65
N ASN A 182 -10.81 -15.85 2.39
CA ASN A 182 -10.35 -17.24 2.43
C ASN A 182 -10.41 -17.90 1.05
N SER A 183 -11.48 -17.68 0.29
CA SER A 183 -11.58 -18.16 -1.09
C SER A 183 -10.52 -17.55 -2.02
N LEU A 184 -10.27 -16.24 -1.90
CA LEU A 184 -9.24 -15.54 -2.67
C LEU A 184 -7.83 -16.06 -2.35
N LEU A 185 -7.52 -16.28 -1.08
CA LEU A 185 -6.23 -16.87 -0.67
C LEU A 185 -6.10 -18.32 -1.14
N GLY A 186 -7.16 -19.12 -1.05
CA GLY A 186 -7.15 -20.51 -1.53
C GLY A 186 -6.73 -20.62 -3.01
N ARG A 187 -7.14 -19.66 -3.84
CA ARG A 187 -6.73 -19.57 -5.25
C ARG A 187 -5.25 -19.21 -5.46
N LYS A 188 -4.59 -18.61 -4.46
CA LYS A 188 -3.14 -18.32 -4.50
C LYS A 188 -2.28 -19.54 -4.17
N GLY A 189 -2.88 -20.61 -3.65
CA GLY A 189 -2.19 -21.84 -3.28
C GLY A 189 -1.58 -21.78 -1.88
N SER A 190 -0.68 -22.72 -1.59
CA SER A 190 -0.06 -22.85 -0.27
C SER A 190 1.06 -21.83 -0.07
N LEU A 191 1.23 -21.37 1.17
CA LEU A 191 2.20 -20.32 1.53
C LEU A 191 3.63 -20.69 1.13
N GLU A 192 4.00 -21.97 1.23
CA GLU A 192 5.34 -22.47 0.93
C GLU A 192 5.70 -22.29 -0.55
N LYS A 193 4.71 -22.30 -1.43
CA LYS A 193 4.88 -22.14 -2.89
C LYS A 193 4.73 -20.68 -3.34
N MET A 194 4.36 -19.76 -2.45
CA MET A 194 4.25 -18.35 -2.80
C MET A 194 5.63 -17.71 -2.93
N ASN A 195 5.86 -17.09 -4.10
CA ASN A 195 7.12 -16.42 -4.46
C ASN A 195 6.94 -14.91 -4.70
N ASN A 196 5.71 -14.40 -4.58
CA ASN A 196 5.40 -12.99 -4.71
C ASN A 196 5.20 -12.37 -3.32
N TYR A 197 6.01 -11.37 -2.98
CA TYR A 197 5.92 -10.68 -1.69
C TYR A 197 4.54 -10.07 -1.44
N TRP A 198 3.85 -9.64 -2.51
CA TRP A 198 2.52 -9.06 -2.41
C TRP A 198 1.54 -10.10 -1.90
N ASP A 199 1.53 -11.29 -2.49
CA ASP A 199 0.64 -12.37 -2.09
C ASP A 199 0.93 -12.85 -0.66
N VAL A 200 2.21 -12.96 -0.30
CA VAL A 200 2.64 -13.34 1.06
C VAL A 200 2.21 -12.31 2.11
N GLY A 201 2.35 -11.01 1.85
CA GLY A 201 1.94 -9.99 2.82
C GLY A 201 0.41 -9.85 2.95
N GLN A 202 -0.35 -10.13 1.88
CA GLN A 202 -1.81 -10.28 1.99
C GLN A 202 -2.17 -11.52 2.83
N PHE A 203 -1.52 -12.65 2.60
CA PHE A 203 -1.69 -13.86 3.42
C PHE A 203 -1.37 -13.61 4.90
N PHE A 204 -0.31 -12.86 5.18
CA PHE A 204 0.06 -12.46 6.54
C PHE A 204 -1.05 -11.63 7.19
N SER A 205 -1.58 -10.63 6.49
CA SER A 205 -2.67 -9.79 7.00
C SER A 205 -3.96 -10.58 7.28
N VAL A 206 -4.34 -11.52 6.42
CA VAL A 206 -5.50 -12.40 6.69
C VAL A 206 -5.22 -13.32 7.87
N SER A 207 -4.01 -13.86 8.00
CA SER A 207 -3.64 -14.70 9.15
C SER A 207 -3.75 -13.92 10.47
N MET A 208 -3.35 -12.64 10.48
CA MET A 208 -3.53 -11.73 11.61
C MET A 208 -5.02 -11.43 11.89
N LEU A 209 -5.82 -11.20 10.84
CA LEU A 209 -7.28 -11.05 10.94
C LEU A 209 -7.97 -12.32 11.47
N ALA A 210 -7.43 -13.51 11.19
CA ALA A 210 -7.95 -14.78 11.67
C ALA A 210 -7.40 -15.23 13.03
N SER A 211 -6.45 -14.48 13.63
CA SER A 211 -5.68 -14.90 14.83
C SER A 211 -4.93 -16.22 14.63
N ASP A 212 -4.56 -16.58 13.40
CA ASP A 212 -3.77 -17.77 13.12
C ASP A 212 -2.28 -17.44 13.29
N VAL A 213 -1.81 -17.47 14.54
CA VAL A 213 -0.43 -17.13 14.93
C VAL A 213 0.58 -18.00 14.18
N GLY A 214 0.28 -19.29 13.99
CA GLY A 214 1.16 -20.23 13.30
C GLY A 214 1.41 -19.83 11.86
N LYS A 215 0.35 -19.55 11.10
CA LYS A 215 0.46 -19.07 9.72
C LYS A 215 1.04 -17.66 9.62
N ALA A 216 0.73 -16.80 10.59
CA ALA A 216 1.24 -15.44 10.64
C ALA A 216 2.78 -15.41 10.77
N VAL A 217 3.34 -16.25 11.64
CA VAL A 217 4.80 -16.44 11.79
C VAL A 217 5.44 -16.94 10.50
N GLN A 218 4.87 -17.98 9.89
CA GLN A 218 5.40 -18.53 8.62
C GLN A 218 5.38 -17.48 7.50
N ALA A 219 4.30 -16.70 7.42
CA ALA A 219 4.14 -15.67 6.41
C ALA A 219 5.14 -14.53 6.61
N ALA A 220 5.38 -14.11 7.86
CA ALA A 220 6.37 -13.09 8.17
C ALA A 220 7.80 -13.54 7.82
N GLU A 221 8.18 -14.78 8.16
CA GLU A 221 9.48 -15.35 7.78
C GLU A 221 9.64 -15.41 6.25
N ARG A 222 8.60 -15.85 5.55
CA ARG A 222 8.61 -15.90 4.08
C ARG A 222 8.73 -14.51 3.48
N LEU A 223 8.01 -13.54 4.02
CA LEU A 223 8.04 -12.15 3.57
C LEU A 223 9.43 -11.55 3.74
N PHE A 224 10.08 -11.80 4.89
CA PHE A 224 11.45 -11.37 5.15
C PHE A 224 12.42 -11.90 4.08
N LYS A 225 12.34 -13.19 3.72
CA LYS A 225 13.18 -13.80 2.68
C LYS A 225 12.94 -13.19 1.29
N LEU A 226 11.73 -12.71 1.00
CA LEU A 226 11.36 -12.13 -0.29
C LEU A 226 11.76 -10.66 -0.45
N LYS A 227 12.26 -10.00 0.62
CA LYS A 227 12.74 -8.61 0.61
C LYS A 227 11.77 -7.64 -0.11
N PRO A 228 10.51 -7.53 0.36
CA PRO A 228 9.54 -6.61 -0.22
C PRO A 228 10.06 -5.17 -0.24
N PRO A 229 9.63 -4.36 -1.21
CA PRO A 229 9.98 -2.95 -1.23
C PRO A 229 9.37 -2.23 -0.02
N VAL A 230 10.11 -1.28 0.55
CA VAL A 230 9.74 -0.60 1.80
C VAL A 230 8.41 0.16 1.68
N TRP A 231 8.10 0.71 0.50
CA TRP A 231 6.81 1.38 0.26
C TRP A 231 5.62 0.46 0.54
N TYR A 232 5.75 -0.83 0.21
CA TYR A 232 4.73 -1.85 0.46
C TYR A 232 4.67 -2.22 1.94
N LEU A 233 5.84 -2.45 2.56
CA LEU A 233 5.91 -2.77 3.99
C LEU A 233 5.20 -1.72 4.85
N ARG A 234 5.36 -0.42 4.55
CA ARG A 234 4.65 0.65 5.27
C ARG A 234 3.13 0.49 5.24
N SER A 235 2.58 0.12 4.08
CA SER A 235 1.14 -0.11 3.95
C SER A 235 0.67 -1.35 4.73
N LEU A 236 1.50 -2.39 4.76
CA LEU A 236 1.28 -3.59 5.56
C LEU A 236 1.34 -3.28 7.07
N VAL A 237 2.37 -2.59 7.53
CA VAL A 237 2.58 -2.20 8.93
C VAL A 237 1.39 -1.44 9.49
N GLN A 238 0.87 -0.47 8.75
CA GLN A 238 -0.33 0.26 9.17
C GLN A 238 -1.54 -0.66 9.40
N ASN A 239 -1.77 -1.65 8.52
CA ASN A 239 -2.85 -2.63 8.74
C ASN A 239 -2.58 -3.49 9.98
N LEU A 240 -1.34 -3.94 10.17
CA LEU A 240 -0.95 -4.74 11.34
C LEU A 240 -1.13 -3.96 12.64
N LEU A 241 -0.77 -2.67 12.66
CA LEU A 241 -0.98 -1.79 13.81
C LEU A 241 -2.46 -1.63 14.15
N LEU A 242 -3.31 -1.39 13.13
CA LEU A 242 -4.76 -1.30 13.33
C LEU A 242 -5.34 -2.61 13.85
N ILE A 243 -4.94 -3.76 13.28
CA ILE A 243 -5.37 -5.07 13.77
C ILE A 243 -4.96 -5.25 15.24
N ARG A 244 -3.69 -4.98 15.60
CA ARG A 244 -3.21 -5.12 16.98
C ARG A 244 -3.92 -4.19 17.97
N ARG A 245 -4.26 -2.97 17.55
CA ARG A 245 -4.88 -1.96 18.43
C ARG A 245 -6.37 -2.22 18.65
N PHE A 246 -7.11 -2.63 17.62
CA PHE A 246 -8.58 -2.68 17.66
C PHE A 246 -9.17 -4.08 17.73
N LYS A 247 -8.42 -5.12 17.36
CA LYS A 247 -8.88 -6.49 17.54
C LYS A 247 -8.69 -6.89 19.01
N LYS A 248 -9.70 -7.52 19.60
CA LYS A 248 -9.63 -8.03 20.98
C LYS A 248 -8.35 -8.87 21.16
N PRO A 249 -7.49 -8.54 22.14
CA PRO A 249 -6.28 -9.30 22.37
C PRO A 249 -6.65 -10.68 22.90
N ILE A 250 -6.24 -11.73 22.19
CA ILE A 250 -6.15 -13.06 22.78
C ILE A 250 -4.80 -13.08 23.49
N ILE A 251 -4.79 -12.88 24.80
CA ILE A 251 -3.56 -12.96 25.59
C ILE A 251 -3.21 -14.44 25.72
N GLU A 252 -2.43 -14.93 24.76
CA GLU A 252 -1.85 -16.26 24.78
C GLU A 252 -0.33 -16.12 24.93
N HIS A 253 0.18 -16.42 26.13
CA HIS A 253 1.62 -16.53 26.35
C HIS A 253 2.10 -17.88 25.81
N SER A 254 2.47 -17.89 24.53
CA SER A 254 3.05 -19.06 23.87
C SER A 254 4.36 -18.72 23.15
N PRO A 255 5.28 -19.68 23.00
CA PRO A 255 6.51 -19.49 22.21
C PRO A 255 6.23 -19.04 20.77
N ARG A 256 5.06 -19.41 20.21
CA ARG A 256 4.64 -18.96 18.88
C ARG A 256 4.25 -17.48 18.88
N GLN A 257 3.58 -17.00 19.92
CA GLN A 257 3.24 -15.59 20.07
C GLN A 257 4.50 -14.72 20.24
N GLU A 258 5.50 -15.19 20.98
CA GLU A 258 6.79 -14.51 21.10
C GLU A 258 7.51 -14.40 19.76
N ARG A 259 7.53 -15.48 18.97
CA ARG A 259 8.06 -15.45 17.58
C ARG A 259 7.30 -14.49 16.69
N LEU A 260 5.98 -14.40 16.81
CA LEU A 260 5.19 -13.44 16.05
C LEU A 260 5.55 -12.01 16.45
N ASN A 261 5.69 -11.73 17.74
CA ASN A 261 6.11 -10.41 18.23
C ASN A 261 7.49 -10.03 17.68
N PHE A 262 8.46 -10.95 17.72
CA PHE A 262 9.78 -10.76 17.12
C PHE A 262 9.70 -10.38 15.63
N TRP A 263 8.89 -11.11 14.84
CA TRP A 263 8.72 -10.79 13.43
C TRP A 263 8.02 -9.46 13.19
N LEU A 264 7.04 -9.11 14.01
CA LEU A 264 6.38 -7.82 13.94
C LEU A 264 7.37 -6.68 14.23
N ASP A 265 8.24 -6.84 15.22
CA ASP A 265 9.27 -5.86 15.56
C ASP A 265 10.25 -5.66 14.39
N ILE A 266 10.72 -6.75 13.75
CA ILE A 266 11.55 -6.67 12.53
C ILE A 266 10.83 -5.89 11.42
N ILE A 267 9.58 -6.25 11.14
CA ILE A 267 8.82 -5.64 10.04
C ILE A 267 8.53 -4.17 10.31
N PHE A 268 8.25 -3.81 11.57
CA PHE A 268 7.99 -2.43 11.97
C PHE A 268 9.26 -1.60 11.88
N GLU A 269 10.39 -2.11 12.39
CA GLU A 269 11.67 -1.43 12.31
C GLU A 269 12.15 -1.25 10.87
N ALA A 270 11.89 -2.22 9.98
CA ALA A 270 12.19 -2.11 8.55
C ALA A 270 11.44 -0.96 7.84
N THR A 271 10.44 -0.34 8.48
CA THR A 271 9.71 0.81 7.95
C THR A 271 10.08 2.15 8.61
N ASN A 272 10.92 2.13 9.64
CA ASN A 272 11.42 3.32 10.31
C ASN A 272 12.58 3.94 9.52
N GLU A 273 12.52 5.24 9.25
CA GLU A 273 13.60 5.98 8.56
C GLU A 273 14.75 6.35 9.50
N VAL A 274 14.47 6.40 10.80
CA VAL A 274 15.42 6.76 11.84
C VAL A 274 15.64 5.53 12.73
N THR A 275 16.83 4.93 12.64
CA THR A 275 17.24 3.83 13.51
C THR A 275 17.52 4.36 14.91
N ASN A 276 16.48 4.52 15.73
CA ASN A 276 16.59 4.90 17.15
C ASN A 276 16.57 3.68 18.09
N GLY A 277 16.54 2.45 17.53
CA GLY A 277 16.51 1.22 18.31
C GLY A 277 17.83 0.94 19.03
N LEU A 278 17.82 1.01 20.37
CA LEU A 278 18.90 0.52 21.25
C LEU A 278 19.09 -1.02 21.16
N ARG A 279 18.18 -1.74 20.50
CA ARG A 279 18.24 -3.18 20.23
C ARG A 279 17.75 -3.46 18.82
N PHE A 280 18.60 -4.12 18.04
CA PHE A 280 18.20 -4.72 16.77
C PHE A 280 17.63 -6.11 17.07
N PRO A 281 16.43 -6.45 16.58
CA PRO A 281 16.00 -7.85 16.55
C PRO A 281 16.91 -8.59 15.57
N LEU A 282 17.91 -9.30 16.12
CA LEU A 282 18.83 -10.18 15.41
C LEU A 282 18.41 -11.64 15.61
#